data_AF-A0A8C0H8L7-F1
#
_entry.id   AF-A0A8C0H8L7-F1
#
_cell.length_a   1.000
_cell.length_b   1.000
_cell.length_c   1.000
_cell.angle_alpha   90.00
_cell.angle_beta   90.00
_cell.angle_gamma   90.00
#
_symmetry.space_group_name_H-M   'P 1'
#
loop_
_entity.id
_entity.type
_entity.pdbx_description
1 polymer ?
#
loop_
_entity_poly.entity_id
_entity_poly.type
_entity_poly.pdbx_seq_one_letter_code
_entity_poly.pdbx_strand_id
1 'polypeptide(L)'
;MNIPQIRSPSLPPPAEIPEAYHAKIALFGAGPASISCASFLARLGYSDITIFEKQEYTGGLSASEIPQFRLPYDVVNFEAELMKDLGVKIVCNKGLSTEGMTINTLKEDGYKAVFIGIGLPEPNKDGIFQGLRMDQGFYTSKDFLPLVAMASKPGMCACHSPLPSIQGTVIVLGAGDTAFDCATSALRCGARRVFVVFRKGFTNIRAVPEEMELAKEEKCEFLPFLSPRKVVVKGGRIVAMEFVRTEQAETGHWIEDEDQIVRLKTDVVISAFGSVLGDPEVKEAMNPIQFNRWGLPEVDPETMQTSEPWVFAGGDIGGLANTTVESVNDGKQASWYMHRYIQSLYGAAVSTAPELPLFYTPIDLVDISVEVARLKFPNPFGLASATPTTSSPMIRRAFEAGWGFALTKTFSLDKDIVTNVSPRIIRGITSGPIYGPGQGSFLNIELISEKTAEYWCKSVTELKADFPNQVSTTQT
;
A
#
# COMPACT_ATOMS: atom_id res chain seq x y z
N MET A 1 -11.93 1.87 16.87
CA MET A 1 -11.75 1.04 18.08
C MET A 1 -10.59 1.54 18.95
N ASN A 2 -9.66 2.37 18.43
CA ASN A 2 -8.52 2.92 19.18
C ASN A 2 -7.69 1.83 19.87
N ILE A 3 -7.46 0.73 19.14
CA ILE A 3 -6.70 -0.42 19.62
C ILE A 3 -5.30 -0.31 19.03
N PRO A 4 -4.25 -0.32 19.86
CA PRO A 4 -2.87 -0.22 19.39
C PRO A 4 -2.44 -1.53 18.70
N GLN A 5 -1.42 -1.41 17.86
CA GLN A 5 -0.68 -2.60 17.41
C GLN A 5 0.21 -3.10 18.55
N ILE A 6 0.42 -4.41 18.64
CA ILE A 6 1.38 -4.98 19.60
C ILE A 6 2.46 -5.78 18.88
N ARG A 7 3.59 -5.95 19.56
CA ARG A 7 4.63 -6.89 19.16
C ARG A 7 4.06 -8.31 19.06
N SER A 8 4.51 -9.07 18.06
CA SER A 8 4.04 -10.44 17.83
C SER A 8 4.12 -11.27 19.13
N PRO A 9 3.00 -11.89 19.58
CA PRO A 9 2.98 -12.72 20.78
C PRO A 9 3.87 -13.97 20.69
N SER A 10 4.21 -14.40 19.47
CA SER A 10 5.08 -15.56 19.23
C SER A 10 6.58 -15.26 19.36
N LEU A 11 6.98 -13.98 19.41
CA LEU A 11 8.39 -13.63 19.53
C LEU A 11 8.89 -13.76 20.97
N PRO A 12 10.16 -14.19 21.19
CA PRO A 12 10.77 -14.19 22.53
C PRO A 12 10.67 -12.82 23.20
N PRO A 13 10.68 -12.73 24.55
CA PRO A 13 10.76 -11.45 25.25
C PRO A 13 11.92 -10.59 24.72
N PRO A 14 11.82 -9.24 24.74
CA PRO A 14 12.90 -8.37 24.24
C PRO A 14 14.28 -8.62 24.88
N ALA A 15 14.33 -9.08 26.12
CA ALA A 15 15.58 -9.43 26.81
C ALA A 15 16.24 -10.73 26.33
N GLU A 16 15.50 -11.56 25.58
CA GLU A 16 15.93 -12.88 25.11
C GLU A 16 16.08 -12.94 23.58
N ILE A 17 15.84 -11.82 22.89
CA ILE A 17 15.98 -11.77 21.44
C ILE A 17 17.48 -11.79 21.05
N PRO A 18 17.88 -12.50 19.98
CA PRO A 18 19.27 -12.52 19.55
C PRO A 18 19.84 -11.13 19.22
N GLU A 19 21.15 -10.96 19.41
CA GLU A 19 21.87 -9.69 19.18
C GLU A 19 21.63 -9.08 17.79
N ALA A 20 21.43 -9.92 16.77
CA ALA A 20 21.12 -9.48 15.41
C ALA A 20 19.90 -8.54 15.32
N TYR A 21 18.92 -8.68 16.22
CA TYR A 21 17.71 -7.86 16.25
C TYR A 21 17.91 -6.49 16.93
N HIS A 22 19.10 -6.23 17.48
CA HIS A 22 19.53 -4.91 17.97
C HIS A 22 20.36 -4.15 16.92
N ALA A 23 20.50 -4.70 15.70
CA ALA A 23 21.15 -4.01 14.60
C ALA A 23 20.47 -2.66 14.29
N LYS A 24 21.29 -1.61 14.16
CA LYS A 24 20.84 -0.27 13.77
C LYS A 24 20.40 -0.26 12.30
N ILE A 25 19.14 0.10 12.05
CA ILE A 25 18.55 0.18 10.71
C ILE A 25 18.08 1.60 10.42
N ALA A 26 18.47 2.13 9.25
CA ALA A 26 18.04 3.43 8.77
C ALA A 26 17.10 3.29 7.57
N LEU A 27 16.07 4.12 7.51
CA LEU A 27 15.24 4.29 6.33
C LEU A 27 15.18 5.78 5.97
N PHE A 28 15.23 6.11 4.68
CA PHE A 28 15.09 7.49 4.21
C PHE A 28 13.73 7.73 3.57
N GLY A 29 13.09 8.82 3.96
CA GLY A 29 11.73 9.20 3.57
C GLY A 29 10.68 8.48 4.41
N ALA A 30 9.76 9.21 5.04
CA ALA A 30 8.62 8.69 5.80
C ALA A 30 7.37 8.55 4.91
N GLY A 31 7.56 8.03 3.69
CA GLY A 31 6.48 7.67 2.76
C GLY A 31 6.01 6.21 2.91
N PRO A 32 5.03 5.78 2.08
CA PRO A 32 4.42 4.46 2.18
C PRO A 32 5.42 3.29 2.14
N ALA A 33 6.45 3.37 1.31
CA ALA A 33 7.46 2.31 1.18
C ALA A 33 8.25 2.11 2.48
N SER A 34 8.77 3.18 3.07
CA SER A 34 9.52 3.10 4.33
C SER A 34 8.64 2.77 5.52
N ILE A 35 7.41 3.28 5.58
CA ILE A 35 6.45 2.92 6.64
C ILE A 35 6.17 1.41 6.60
N SER A 36 5.97 0.84 5.41
CA SER A 36 5.80 -0.59 5.23
C SER A 36 7.04 -1.38 5.65
N CYS A 37 8.22 -1.00 5.13
CA CYS A 37 9.48 -1.69 5.42
C CYS A 37 9.78 -1.69 6.93
N ALA A 38 9.70 -0.53 7.58
CA ALA A 38 9.90 -0.40 9.01
C ALA A 38 8.88 -1.20 9.83
N SER A 39 7.60 -1.20 9.42
CA SER A 39 6.56 -1.99 10.09
C SER A 39 6.87 -3.49 10.06
N PHE A 40 7.25 -4.04 8.91
CA PHE A 40 7.57 -5.46 8.81
C PHE A 40 8.87 -5.84 9.52
N LEU A 41 9.89 -4.97 9.48
CA LEU A 41 11.11 -5.17 10.29
C LEU A 41 10.79 -5.16 11.79
N ALA A 42 9.97 -4.22 12.26
CA ALA A 42 9.57 -4.16 13.66
C ALA A 42 8.76 -5.40 14.07
N ARG A 43 7.87 -5.90 13.19
CA ARG A 43 7.13 -7.15 13.40
C ARG A 43 8.04 -8.38 13.49
N LEU A 44 9.12 -8.42 12.72
CA LEU A 44 10.15 -9.47 12.82
C LEU A 44 10.93 -9.38 14.15
N GLY A 45 10.88 -8.25 14.85
CA GLY A 45 11.45 -8.07 16.18
C GLY A 45 12.65 -7.12 16.23
N TYR A 46 13.02 -6.48 15.12
CA TYR A 46 14.09 -5.49 15.12
C TYR A 46 13.73 -4.29 16.01
N SER A 47 14.67 -3.91 16.89
CA SER A 47 14.41 -2.95 17.98
C SER A 47 15.00 -1.56 17.75
N ASP A 48 15.95 -1.40 16.82
CA ASP A 48 16.57 -0.11 16.51
C ASP A 48 16.33 0.30 15.05
N ILE A 49 15.11 0.74 14.78
CA ILE A 49 14.68 1.20 13.45
C ILE A 49 14.42 2.70 13.51
N THR A 50 15.05 3.45 12.61
CA THR A 50 14.86 4.91 12.50
C THR A 50 14.58 5.32 11.06
N ILE A 51 13.45 6.01 10.85
CA ILE A 51 13.13 6.69 9.59
C ILE A 51 13.59 8.14 9.68
N PHE A 52 14.36 8.59 8.69
CA PHE A 52 14.78 9.98 8.53
C PHE A 52 13.95 10.64 7.42
N GLU A 53 13.20 11.68 7.77
CA GLU A 53 12.30 12.40 6.86
C GLU A 53 12.83 13.83 6.64
N LYS A 54 12.89 14.24 5.37
CA LYS A 54 13.38 15.58 4.98
C LYS A 54 12.46 16.69 5.48
N GLN A 55 11.16 16.47 5.43
CA GLN A 55 10.13 17.45 5.79
C GLN A 55 9.78 17.41 7.28
N GLU A 56 8.95 18.35 7.72
CA GLU A 56 8.42 18.40 9.09
C GLU A 56 7.24 17.44 9.31
N TYR A 57 6.67 16.91 8.22
CA TYR A 57 5.50 16.03 8.23
C TYR A 57 5.85 14.62 7.74
N THR A 58 5.06 13.63 8.14
CA THR A 58 5.18 12.22 7.72
C THR A 58 4.06 11.81 6.78
N GLY A 59 4.27 10.72 6.03
CA GLY A 59 3.29 10.14 5.10
C GLY A 59 3.63 10.34 3.61
N GLY A 60 4.70 11.05 3.28
CA GLY A 60 5.10 11.30 1.88
C GLY A 60 3.97 11.93 1.06
N LEU A 61 3.77 11.43 -0.17
CA LEU A 61 2.72 11.92 -1.09
C LEU A 61 1.30 11.79 -0.51
N SER A 62 1.03 10.77 0.31
CA SER A 62 -0.27 10.60 0.98
C SER A 62 -0.62 11.80 1.88
N ALA A 63 0.41 12.42 2.48
CA ALA A 63 0.26 13.66 3.22
C ALA A 63 0.33 14.88 2.29
N SER A 64 1.36 14.99 1.46
CA SER A 64 1.70 16.24 0.78
C SER A 64 0.94 16.53 -0.51
N GLU A 65 0.40 15.52 -1.20
CA GLU A 65 -0.14 15.72 -2.55
C GLU A 65 -1.53 15.15 -2.76
N ILE A 66 -1.83 13.96 -2.22
CA ILE A 66 -3.16 13.38 -2.33
C ILE A 66 -4.16 14.30 -1.60
N PRO A 67 -5.20 14.83 -2.26
CA PRO A 67 -6.07 15.83 -1.66
C PRO A 67 -6.83 15.31 -0.44
N GLN A 68 -7.09 16.20 0.53
CA GLN A 68 -7.84 15.88 1.76
C GLN A 68 -9.23 15.28 1.48
N PHE A 69 -9.88 15.67 0.38
CA PHE A 69 -11.20 15.14 0.01
C PHE A 69 -11.15 13.73 -0.60
N ARG A 70 -9.96 13.21 -0.93
CA ARG A 70 -9.76 11.80 -1.32
C ARG A 70 -9.15 10.98 -0.18
N LEU A 71 -8.12 11.52 0.48
CA LEU A 71 -7.42 10.87 1.59
C LEU A 71 -7.29 11.81 2.79
N PRO A 72 -8.13 11.63 3.82
CA PRO A 72 -8.04 12.37 5.06
C PRO A 72 -6.69 12.16 5.78
N TYR A 73 -6.09 13.24 6.29
CA TYR A 73 -4.78 13.17 6.94
C TYR A 73 -4.77 12.32 8.23
N ASP A 74 -5.88 12.24 8.95
CA ASP A 74 -6.02 11.41 10.14
C ASP A 74 -5.86 9.91 9.83
N VAL A 75 -6.17 9.47 8.60
CA VAL A 75 -5.88 8.10 8.14
C VAL A 75 -4.37 7.86 8.06
N VAL A 76 -3.64 8.80 7.45
CA VAL A 76 -2.17 8.73 7.34
C VAL A 76 -1.53 8.73 8.73
N ASN A 77 -2.01 9.60 9.61
CA ASN A 77 -1.53 9.64 10.99
C ASN A 77 -1.84 8.35 11.75
N PHE A 78 -3.04 7.79 11.58
CA PHE A 78 -3.43 6.52 12.21
C PHE A 78 -2.48 5.37 11.82
N GLU A 79 -2.15 5.22 10.54
CA GLU A 79 -1.22 4.18 10.09
C GLU A 79 0.21 4.40 10.61
N ALA A 80 0.67 5.66 10.65
CA ALA A 80 1.97 6.00 11.21
C ALA A 80 2.06 5.71 12.72
N GLU A 81 1.00 5.98 13.49
CA GLU A 81 0.94 5.68 14.92
C GLU A 81 0.94 4.16 15.17
N LEU A 82 0.21 3.37 14.38
CA LEU A 82 0.27 1.90 14.49
C LEU A 82 1.69 1.38 14.30
N MET A 83 2.46 1.94 13.37
CA MET A 83 3.87 1.58 13.19
C MET A 83 4.72 1.99 14.41
N LYS A 84 4.48 3.18 14.98
CA LYS A 84 5.19 3.66 16.18
C LYS A 84 4.88 2.82 17.42
N ASP A 85 3.69 2.22 17.53
CA ASP A 85 3.38 1.26 18.60
C ASP A 85 4.38 0.08 18.67
N LEU A 86 5.03 -0.25 17.53
CA LEU A 86 6.07 -1.27 17.45
C LEU A 86 7.48 -0.76 17.80
N GLY A 87 7.64 0.51 18.18
CA GLY A 87 8.91 1.12 18.56
C GLY A 87 9.71 1.75 17.42
N VAL A 88 9.14 1.85 16.22
CA VAL A 88 9.79 2.55 15.10
C VAL A 88 9.90 4.04 15.39
N LYS A 89 11.10 4.60 15.22
CA LYS A 89 11.38 6.02 15.42
C LYS A 89 11.29 6.78 14.10
N ILE A 90 10.78 8.01 14.13
CA ILE A 90 10.84 8.93 12.99
C ILE A 90 11.55 10.21 13.43
N VAL A 91 12.52 10.66 12.64
CA VAL A 91 13.24 11.91 12.84
C VAL A 91 13.03 12.78 11.61
N CYS A 92 12.19 13.80 11.75
CA CYS A 92 11.92 14.82 10.72
C CYS A 92 13.09 15.80 10.56
N ASN A 93 13.04 16.63 9.52
CA ASN A 93 14.09 17.59 9.16
C ASN A 93 15.48 16.97 8.94
N LYS A 94 15.52 15.69 8.53
CA LYS A 94 16.74 14.96 8.19
C LYS A 94 16.53 14.22 6.88
N GLY A 95 17.10 14.75 5.80
CA GLY A 95 17.07 14.15 4.48
C GLY A 95 18.41 13.54 4.07
N LEU A 96 18.34 12.69 3.04
CA LEU A 96 19.50 12.20 2.30
C LEU A 96 20.05 13.34 1.43
N SER A 97 21.28 13.78 1.68
CA SER A 97 22.00 14.81 0.91
C SER A 97 23.47 14.83 1.38
N THR A 98 24.40 15.27 0.53
CA THR A 98 25.81 15.44 0.85
C THR A 98 26.07 16.43 1.98
N GLU A 99 25.20 17.43 2.15
CA GLU A 99 25.26 18.38 3.29
C GLU A 99 24.63 17.81 4.57
N GLY A 100 23.91 16.69 4.45
CA GLY A 100 23.16 16.06 5.54
C GLY A 100 23.66 14.64 5.81
N MET A 101 22.76 13.67 5.68
CA MET A 101 23.09 12.26 5.85
C MET A 101 23.38 11.63 4.49
N THR A 102 24.43 10.81 4.43
CA THR A 102 24.80 10.00 3.26
C THR A 102 24.82 8.53 3.63
N ILE A 103 24.86 7.66 2.62
CA ILE A 103 25.07 6.22 2.83
C ILE A 103 26.40 6.00 3.59
N ASN A 104 27.49 6.67 3.19
CA ASN A 104 28.79 6.49 3.84
C ASN A 104 28.78 6.91 5.32
N THR A 105 28.17 8.05 5.66
CA THR A 105 28.08 8.50 7.05
C THR A 105 27.26 7.53 7.90
N LEU A 106 26.19 6.93 7.36
CA LEU A 106 25.42 5.91 8.08
C LEU A 106 26.25 4.65 8.34
N LYS A 107 27.10 4.25 7.38
CA LYS A 107 28.02 3.12 7.56
C LYS A 107 29.01 3.39 8.70
N GLU A 108 29.57 4.60 8.75
CA GLU A 108 30.48 5.06 9.81
C GLU A 108 29.78 5.11 11.18
N ASP A 109 28.52 5.54 11.22
CA ASP A 109 27.68 5.55 12.42
C ASP A 109 27.21 4.15 12.88
N GLY A 110 27.66 3.09 12.20
CA GLY A 110 27.44 1.70 12.59
C GLY A 110 26.08 1.13 12.18
N TYR A 111 25.34 1.79 11.28
CA TYR A 111 24.13 1.22 10.69
C TYR A 111 24.46 -0.05 9.89
N LYS A 112 23.64 -1.08 10.07
CA LYS A 112 23.83 -2.38 9.43
C LYS A 112 23.08 -2.51 8.12
N ALA A 113 21.94 -1.83 7.97
CA ALA A 113 21.18 -1.82 6.73
C ALA A 113 20.49 -0.47 6.51
N VAL A 114 20.29 -0.12 5.24
CA VAL A 114 19.64 1.10 4.79
C VAL A 114 18.52 0.77 3.81
N PHE A 115 17.37 1.42 3.96
CA PHE A 115 16.31 1.44 2.95
C PHE A 115 16.09 2.85 2.41
N ILE A 116 16.08 3.01 1.09
CA ILE A 116 15.86 4.29 0.41
C ILE A 116 14.43 4.31 -0.13
N GLY A 117 13.57 5.10 0.50
CA GLY A 117 12.15 5.27 0.15
C GLY A 117 11.76 6.74 0.01
N ILE A 118 12.66 7.57 -0.53
CA ILE A 118 12.49 9.03 -0.65
C ILE A 118 11.51 9.46 -1.75
N GLY A 119 11.02 8.52 -2.56
CA GLY A 119 10.18 8.79 -3.72
C GLY A 119 10.90 9.58 -4.82
N LEU A 120 10.16 10.35 -5.61
CA LEU A 120 10.69 11.26 -6.62
C LEU A 120 10.46 12.71 -6.18
N PRO A 121 11.44 13.38 -5.55
CA PRO A 121 11.21 14.61 -4.81
C PRO A 121 10.90 15.84 -5.69
N GLU A 122 11.42 15.88 -6.92
CA GLU A 122 11.40 17.08 -7.75
C GLU A 122 10.36 16.99 -8.88
N PRO A 123 9.75 18.10 -9.30
CA PRO A 123 8.85 18.08 -10.46
C PRO A 123 9.63 17.90 -11.76
N ASN A 124 9.02 17.20 -12.71
CA ASN A 124 9.51 17.17 -14.09
C ASN A 124 9.24 18.53 -14.76
N LYS A 125 10.31 19.28 -15.09
CA LYS A 125 10.23 20.65 -15.61
C LYS A 125 10.41 20.68 -17.13
N ASP A 126 9.72 21.62 -17.76
CA ASP A 126 9.87 21.95 -19.18
C ASP A 126 10.53 23.32 -19.34
N GLY A 127 11.43 23.46 -20.31
CA GLY A 127 12.17 24.69 -20.59
C GLY A 127 11.27 25.89 -20.92
N ILE A 128 10.07 25.67 -21.45
CA ILE A 128 9.14 26.76 -21.76
C ILE A 128 8.63 27.51 -20.52
N PHE A 129 8.74 26.90 -19.34
CA PHE A 129 8.33 27.50 -18.07
C PHE A 129 9.48 28.14 -17.29
N GLN A 130 10.69 28.16 -17.86
CA GLN A 130 11.86 28.72 -17.19
C GLN A 130 11.64 30.18 -16.82
N GLY A 131 11.93 30.53 -15.56
CA GLY A 131 11.81 31.90 -15.04
C GLY A 131 10.40 32.32 -14.63
N LEU A 132 9.37 31.49 -14.87
CA LEU A 132 8.02 31.73 -14.35
C LEU A 132 7.95 31.45 -12.85
N ARG A 133 7.11 32.22 -12.15
CA ARG A 133 6.97 32.15 -10.70
C ARG A 133 5.50 32.07 -10.27
N MET A 134 5.27 31.67 -9.01
CA MET A 134 3.93 31.56 -8.41
C MET A 134 3.17 32.89 -8.39
N ASP A 135 3.85 34.02 -8.14
CA ASP A 135 3.24 35.36 -8.16
C ASP A 135 2.74 35.77 -9.56
N GLN A 136 3.25 35.13 -10.61
CA GLN A 136 2.81 35.32 -11.99
C GLN A 136 1.68 34.36 -12.40
N GLY A 137 1.36 33.37 -11.57
CA GLY A 137 0.33 32.35 -11.81
C GLY A 137 0.87 31.00 -12.29
N PHE A 138 2.18 30.73 -12.21
CA PHE A 138 2.73 29.42 -12.60
C PHE A 138 3.07 28.56 -11.38
N TYR A 139 2.67 27.30 -11.43
CA TYR A 139 3.00 26.28 -10.44
C TYR A 139 3.42 24.98 -11.13
N THR A 140 4.33 24.22 -10.53
CA THR A 140 4.37 22.78 -10.74
C THR A 140 3.42 22.09 -9.75
N SER A 141 3.07 20.83 -9.97
CA SER A 141 2.27 20.06 -9.01
C SER A 141 2.97 19.95 -7.65
N LYS A 142 4.31 19.88 -7.63
CA LYS A 142 5.16 19.86 -6.43
C LYS A 142 5.20 21.20 -5.69
N ASP A 143 4.75 22.29 -6.32
CA ASP A 143 4.48 23.56 -5.63
C ASP A 143 3.02 23.61 -5.15
N PHE A 144 2.07 23.33 -6.05
CA PHE A 144 0.65 23.60 -5.84
C PHE A 144 -0.01 22.66 -4.82
N LEU A 145 0.14 21.34 -4.98
CA LEU A 145 -0.57 20.38 -4.14
C LEU A 145 -0.11 20.44 -2.67
N PRO A 146 1.19 20.58 -2.34
CA PRO A 146 1.62 20.77 -0.95
C PRO A 146 1.02 22.01 -0.29
N LEU A 147 0.87 23.12 -1.02
CA LEU A 147 0.21 24.31 -0.47
C LEU A 147 -1.26 24.05 -0.14
N VAL A 148 -1.98 23.36 -1.02
CA VAL A 148 -3.38 22.96 -0.77
C VAL A 148 -3.47 21.98 0.40
N ALA A 149 -2.57 20.99 0.46
CA ALA A 149 -2.51 20.02 1.54
C ALA A 149 -2.28 20.68 2.90
N MET A 150 -1.24 21.51 3.04
CA MET A 150 -0.96 22.23 4.29
C MET A 150 -2.12 23.11 4.77
N ALA A 151 -2.87 23.72 3.84
CA ALA A 151 -4.01 24.55 4.16
C ALA A 151 -5.28 23.75 4.52
N SER A 152 -5.40 22.51 4.04
CA SER A 152 -6.63 21.70 4.14
C SER A 152 -6.52 20.49 5.08
N LYS A 153 -5.32 20.14 5.54
CA LYS A 153 -5.05 18.97 6.38
C LYS A 153 -4.67 19.38 7.81
N PRO A 154 -5.62 19.44 8.75
CA PRO A 154 -5.33 19.72 10.16
C PRO A 154 -4.33 18.70 10.72
N GLY A 155 -3.30 19.18 11.40
CA GLY A 155 -2.27 18.34 12.01
C GLY A 155 -1.08 18.00 11.11
N MET A 156 -1.13 18.28 9.80
CA MET A 156 0.00 18.03 8.90
C MET A 156 1.14 19.03 9.11
N CYS A 157 0.83 20.31 9.28
CA CYS A 157 1.79 21.36 9.61
C CYS A 157 1.36 22.05 10.91
N ALA A 158 2.32 22.48 11.73
CA ALA A 158 2.04 23.38 12.85
C ALA A 158 1.65 24.81 12.39
N CYS A 159 2.00 25.13 11.14
CA CYS A 159 1.72 26.41 10.49
C CYS A 159 0.24 26.53 10.05
N HIS A 160 -0.33 27.73 10.20
CA HIS A 160 -1.63 28.05 9.63
C HIS A 160 -1.45 28.58 8.20
N SER A 161 -1.36 27.64 7.24
CA SER A 161 -1.17 27.98 5.83
C SER A 161 -2.49 28.42 5.19
N PRO A 162 -2.57 29.61 4.56
CA PRO A 162 -3.76 30.00 3.82
C PRO A 162 -3.91 29.13 2.56
N LEU A 163 -5.15 28.86 2.16
CA LEU A 163 -5.42 28.21 0.89
C LEU A 163 -4.91 29.09 -0.26
N PRO A 164 -4.25 28.52 -1.30
CA PRO A 164 -3.83 29.30 -2.46
C PRO A 164 -4.99 30.07 -3.08
N SER A 165 -4.83 31.38 -3.30
CA SER A 165 -5.85 32.21 -3.93
C SER A 165 -5.78 32.08 -5.45
N ILE A 166 -6.50 31.10 -6.01
CA ILE A 166 -6.57 30.85 -7.45
C ILE A 166 -7.85 31.47 -8.01
N GLN A 167 -7.74 32.45 -8.90
CA GLN A 167 -8.88 33.10 -9.53
C GLN A 167 -8.79 32.99 -11.05
N GLY A 168 -9.96 33.02 -11.71
CA GLY A 168 -10.03 33.01 -13.17
C GLY A 168 -9.93 31.61 -13.77
N THR A 169 -9.36 31.52 -14.96
CA THR A 169 -9.19 30.26 -15.69
C THR A 169 -7.85 29.62 -15.33
N VAL A 170 -7.87 28.32 -15.07
CA VAL A 170 -6.69 27.50 -14.79
C VAL A 170 -6.46 26.51 -15.93
N ILE A 171 -5.21 26.36 -16.35
CA ILE A 171 -4.77 25.26 -17.22
C ILE A 171 -3.92 24.31 -16.39
N VAL A 172 -4.31 23.03 -16.36
CA VAL A 172 -3.52 21.94 -15.79
C VAL A 172 -2.96 21.09 -16.94
N LEU A 173 -1.67 20.85 -16.93
CA LEU A 173 -0.96 20.16 -18.00
C LEU A 173 -0.60 18.74 -17.57
N GLY A 174 -1.23 17.74 -18.17
CA GLY A 174 -1.00 16.33 -17.84
C GLY A 174 -2.26 15.48 -17.95
N ALA A 175 -2.09 14.16 -17.81
CA ALA A 175 -3.15 13.16 -17.91
C ALA A 175 -2.96 11.97 -16.95
N GLY A 176 -2.20 12.14 -15.87
CA GLY A 176 -2.11 11.16 -14.78
C GLY A 176 -2.76 11.70 -13.51
N ASP A 177 -2.77 10.91 -12.44
CA ASP A 177 -3.45 11.20 -11.17
C ASP A 177 -3.14 12.62 -10.66
N THR A 178 -1.87 13.00 -10.66
CA THR A 178 -1.40 14.35 -10.26
C THR A 178 -2.12 15.48 -11.00
N ALA A 179 -2.45 15.31 -12.28
CA ALA A 179 -3.13 16.33 -13.07
C ALA A 179 -4.61 16.45 -12.66
N PHE A 180 -5.29 15.35 -12.38
CA PHE A 180 -6.69 15.36 -11.95
C PHE A 180 -6.82 15.88 -10.50
N ASP A 181 -5.87 15.54 -9.63
CA ASP A 181 -5.76 16.13 -8.29
C ASP A 181 -5.50 17.64 -8.35
N CYS A 182 -4.60 18.10 -9.23
CA CYS A 182 -4.37 19.54 -9.43
C CYS A 182 -5.65 20.23 -9.93
N ALA A 183 -6.39 19.61 -10.84
CA ALA A 183 -7.60 20.18 -11.41
C ALA A 183 -8.72 20.36 -10.38
N THR A 184 -9.03 19.29 -9.65
CA THR A 184 -10.06 19.30 -8.60
C THR A 184 -9.65 20.17 -7.41
N SER A 185 -8.37 20.20 -7.05
CA SER A 185 -7.83 21.09 -6.00
C SER A 185 -7.88 22.56 -6.40
N ALA A 186 -7.65 22.90 -7.67
CA ALA A 186 -7.77 24.27 -8.17
C ALA A 186 -9.18 24.85 -7.98
N LEU A 187 -10.22 24.02 -8.10
CA LEU A 187 -11.60 24.42 -7.81
C LEU A 187 -11.81 24.79 -6.34
N ARG A 188 -11.21 24.06 -5.39
CA ARG A 188 -11.26 24.41 -3.95
C ARG A 188 -10.58 25.75 -3.68
N CYS A 189 -9.53 26.06 -4.44
CA CYS A 189 -8.78 27.31 -4.35
C CYS A 189 -9.50 28.53 -4.98
N GLY A 190 -10.69 28.35 -5.56
CA GLY A 190 -11.52 29.42 -6.12
C GLY A 190 -11.46 29.58 -7.65
N ALA A 191 -10.88 28.62 -8.37
CA ALA A 191 -10.83 28.66 -9.83
C ALA A 191 -12.24 28.78 -10.43
N ARG A 192 -12.42 29.71 -11.38
CA ARG A 192 -13.70 29.88 -12.09
C ARG A 192 -13.94 28.78 -13.13
N ARG A 193 -12.86 28.29 -13.76
CA ARG A 193 -12.90 27.25 -14.79
C ARG A 193 -11.54 26.57 -14.86
N VAL A 194 -11.54 25.25 -15.07
CA VAL A 194 -10.31 24.46 -15.16
C VAL A 194 -10.29 23.70 -16.49
N PHE A 195 -9.19 23.82 -17.21
CA PHE A 195 -8.89 23.02 -18.40
C PHE A 195 -7.78 22.03 -18.07
N VAL A 196 -8.05 20.74 -18.27
CA VAL A 196 -7.04 19.68 -18.24
C VAL A 196 -6.59 19.44 -19.67
N VAL A 197 -5.33 19.79 -19.95
CA VAL A 197 -4.76 19.80 -21.30
C VAL A 197 -3.69 18.71 -21.40
N PHE A 198 -3.75 17.91 -22.45
CA PHE A 198 -2.83 16.79 -22.63
C PHE A 198 -2.46 16.57 -24.10
N ARG A 199 -1.20 16.17 -24.31
CA ARG A 199 -0.58 16.04 -25.63
C ARG A 199 -1.02 14.82 -26.46
N LYS A 200 -1.96 14.01 -25.96
CA LYS A 200 -2.45 12.79 -26.62
C LYS A 200 -3.99 12.77 -26.62
N GLY A 201 -4.60 11.66 -27.05
CA GLY A 201 -6.05 11.49 -27.02
C GLY A 201 -6.59 11.05 -25.65
N PHE A 202 -7.92 11.07 -25.51
CA PHE A 202 -8.61 10.60 -24.29
C PHE A 202 -8.29 9.14 -23.96
N THR A 203 -8.13 8.28 -24.96
CA THR A 203 -7.75 6.87 -24.78
C THR A 203 -6.32 6.68 -24.26
N ASN A 204 -5.54 7.77 -24.15
CA ASN A 204 -4.18 7.77 -23.63
C ASN A 204 -4.07 8.42 -22.24
N ILE A 205 -5.19 8.72 -21.58
CA ILE A 205 -5.21 9.10 -20.17
C ILE A 205 -4.58 7.97 -19.35
N ARG A 206 -3.64 8.31 -18.47
CA ARG A 206 -2.90 7.36 -17.63
C ARG A 206 -3.61 7.07 -16.31
N ALA A 207 -4.35 8.05 -15.80
CA ALA A 207 -5.15 7.87 -14.60
C ALA A 207 -6.25 6.84 -14.85
N VAL A 208 -6.67 6.17 -13.79
CA VAL A 208 -7.81 5.25 -13.84
C VAL A 208 -9.12 6.02 -14.13
N PRO A 209 -10.12 5.39 -14.78
CA PRO A 209 -11.37 6.06 -15.13
C PRO A 209 -12.07 6.76 -13.96
N GLU A 210 -11.99 6.18 -12.76
CA GLU A 210 -12.59 6.73 -11.54
C GLU A 210 -11.97 8.08 -11.15
N GLU A 211 -10.66 8.24 -11.33
CA GLU A 211 -9.93 9.48 -11.04
C GLU A 211 -10.29 10.58 -12.06
N MET A 212 -10.41 10.21 -13.34
CA MET A 212 -10.88 11.13 -14.37
C MET A 212 -12.33 11.59 -14.13
N GLU A 213 -13.21 10.68 -13.69
CA GLU A 213 -14.62 10.97 -13.51
C GLU A 213 -14.85 12.05 -12.44
N LEU A 214 -14.04 12.08 -11.36
CA LEU A 214 -14.10 13.14 -10.34
C LEU A 214 -13.96 14.54 -10.95
N ALA A 215 -12.94 14.75 -11.79
CA ALA A 215 -12.72 16.04 -12.45
C ALA A 215 -13.84 16.37 -13.44
N LYS A 216 -14.38 15.36 -14.13
CA LYS A 216 -15.46 15.51 -15.12
C LYS A 216 -16.79 15.87 -14.46
N GLU A 217 -17.14 15.24 -13.34
CA GLU A 217 -18.34 15.53 -12.57
C GLU A 217 -18.33 17.00 -12.08
N GLU A 218 -17.16 17.47 -11.66
CA GLU A 218 -16.88 18.86 -11.26
C GLU A 218 -16.70 19.85 -12.43
N LYS A 219 -17.04 19.42 -13.66
CA LYS A 219 -17.07 20.24 -14.87
C LYS A 219 -15.71 20.79 -15.32
N CYS A 220 -14.62 20.10 -15.00
CA CYS A 220 -13.35 20.34 -15.68
C CYS A 220 -13.49 20.02 -17.18
N GLU A 221 -12.85 20.83 -18.02
CA GLU A 221 -12.85 20.63 -19.47
C GLU A 221 -11.57 19.96 -19.93
N PHE A 222 -11.70 18.98 -20.80
CA PHE A 222 -10.58 18.18 -21.28
C PHE A 222 -10.22 18.58 -22.70
N LEU A 223 -8.98 19.02 -22.90
CA LEU A 223 -8.47 19.44 -24.20
C LEU A 223 -7.35 18.48 -24.65
N PRO A 224 -7.68 17.44 -25.42
CA PRO A 224 -6.70 16.48 -25.93
C PRO A 224 -5.88 17.09 -27.06
N PHE A 225 -4.83 16.39 -27.46
CA PHE A 225 -4.01 16.68 -28.64
C PHE A 225 -3.35 18.07 -28.65
N LEU A 226 -2.93 18.57 -27.49
CA LEU A 226 -2.29 19.87 -27.36
C LEU A 226 -0.94 19.77 -26.64
N SER A 227 0.12 20.21 -27.32
CA SER A 227 1.46 20.32 -26.76
C SER A 227 1.80 21.77 -26.43
N PRO A 228 2.23 22.08 -25.19
CA PRO A 228 2.66 23.42 -24.79
C PRO A 228 3.77 24.02 -25.66
N ARG A 229 3.66 25.31 -26.00
CA ARG A 229 4.72 26.05 -26.71
C ARG A 229 5.16 27.33 -26.04
N LYS A 230 4.22 28.18 -25.61
CA LYS A 230 4.58 29.49 -25.07
C LYS A 230 3.59 29.97 -24.02
N VAL A 231 4.12 30.43 -22.89
CA VAL A 231 3.32 31.16 -21.89
C VAL A 231 3.36 32.65 -22.21
N VAL A 232 2.19 33.28 -22.31
CA VAL A 232 2.09 34.71 -22.57
C VAL A 232 1.87 35.45 -21.26
N VAL A 233 2.85 36.29 -20.91
CA VAL A 233 2.83 37.13 -19.71
C VAL A 233 2.61 38.59 -20.12
N LYS A 234 1.67 39.28 -19.47
CA LYS A 234 1.46 40.73 -19.61
C LYS A 234 1.28 41.36 -18.24
N GLY A 235 1.94 42.51 -18.01
CA GLY A 235 1.87 43.19 -16.71
C GLY A 235 2.32 42.33 -15.54
N GLY A 236 3.27 41.42 -15.78
CA GLY A 236 3.79 40.50 -14.76
C GLY A 236 2.93 39.27 -14.47
N ARG A 237 1.75 39.10 -15.11
CA ARG A 237 0.86 37.94 -14.92
C ARG A 237 0.65 37.14 -16.19
N ILE A 238 0.43 35.85 -16.05
CA ILE A 238 0.00 34.99 -17.15
C ILE A 238 -1.39 35.44 -17.63
N VAL A 239 -1.57 35.54 -18.94
CA VAL A 239 -2.85 35.92 -19.57
C VAL A 239 -3.31 34.94 -20.65
N ALA A 240 -2.39 34.10 -21.14
CA ALA A 240 -2.69 33.05 -22.12
C ALA A 240 -1.56 32.02 -22.17
N MET A 241 -1.87 30.86 -22.75
CA MET A 241 -0.92 29.84 -23.12
C MET A 241 -1.17 29.42 -24.58
N GLU A 242 -0.10 29.33 -25.35
CA GLU A 242 -0.09 28.87 -26.74
C GLU A 242 0.37 27.42 -26.82
N PHE A 243 -0.33 26.65 -27.64
CA PHE A 243 -0.14 25.23 -27.88
C PHE A 243 -0.05 24.98 -29.37
N VAL A 244 0.58 23.88 -29.74
CA VAL A 244 0.48 23.29 -31.08
C VAL A 244 -0.33 22.01 -31.01
N ARG A 245 -1.04 21.69 -32.09
CA ARG A 245 -1.77 20.44 -32.22
C ARG A 245 -0.80 19.27 -32.27
N THR A 246 -1.16 18.16 -31.65
CA THR A 246 -0.47 16.88 -31.83
C THR A 246 -1.36 15.87 -32.54
N GLU A 247 -0.75 14.92 -33.23
CA GLU A 247 -1.44 13.76 -33.76
C GLU A 247 -0.54 12.53 -33.81
N GLN A 248 -1.15 11.36 -34.02
CA GLN A 248 -0.42 10.10 -34.12
C GLN A 248 -0.27 9.74 -35.60
N ALA A 249 0.97 9.63 -36.07
CA ALA A 249 1.28 9.14 -37.40
C ALA A 249 0.92 7.64 -37.53
N GLU A 250 0.81 7.14 -38.76
CA GLU A 250 0.51 5.73 -39.05
C GLU A 250 1.50 4.75 -38.38
N THR A 251 2.74 5.18 -38.18
CA THR A 251 3.79 4.42 -37.50
C THR A 251 3.63 4.35 -35.98
N GLY A 252 2.64 5.04 -35.42
CA GLY A 252 2.38 5.14 -33.99
C GLY A 252 3.17 6.24 -33.27
N HIS A 253 4.11 6.91 -33.95
CA HIS A 253 4.84 8.06 -33.41
C HIS A 253 3.95 9.30 -33.33
N TRP A 254 4.22 10.14 -32.32
CA TRP A 254 3.50 11.39 -32.12
C TRP A 254 4.22 12.54 -32.82
N ILE A 255 3.48 13.34 -33.58
CA ILE A 255 3.99 14.52 -34.29
C ILE A 255 3.31 15.78 -33.76
N GLU A 256 4.04 16.89 -33.82
CA GLU A 256 3.57 18.23 -33.46
C GLU A 256 3.45 19.06 -34.75
N ASP A 257 2.28 19.69 -34.94
CA ASP A 257 2.00 20.55 -36.10
C ASP A 257 2.13 22.02 -35.70
N GLU A 258 3.25 22.64 -36.10
CA GLU A 258 3.57 24.03 -35.77
C GLU A 258 2.64 25.07 -36.43
N ASP A 259 1.94 24.72 -37.52
CA ASP A 259 1.01 25.62 -38.21
C ASP A 259 -0.36 25.63 -37.51
N GLN A 260 -0.72 24.55 -36.81
CA GLN A 260 -1.98 24.41 -36.09
C GLN A 260 -1.86 24.86 -34.62
N ILE A 261 -1.90 26.18 -34.41
CA ILE A 261 -1.74 26.80 -33.09
C ILE A 261 -3.10 27.03 -32.40
N VAL A 262 -3.15 26.73 -31.11
CA VAL A 262 -4.26 27.10 -30.21
C VAL A 262 -3.76 28.06 -29.14
N ARG A 263 -4.46 29.19 -28.97
CA ARG A 263 -4.19 30.14 -27.89
C ARG A 263 -5.33 30.18 -26.89
N LEU A 264 -5.09 29.64 -25.70
CA LEU A 264 -6.06 29.60 -24.61
C LEU A 264 -5.81 30.73 -23.62
N LYS A 265 -6.84 31.50 -23.30
CA LYS A 265 -6.78 32.49 -22.21
C LYS A 265 -6.73 31.76 -20.88
N THR A 266 -5.76 32.10 -20.04
CA THR A 266 -5.60 31.52 -18.71
C THR A 266 -4.94 32.52 -17.79
N ASP A 267 -5.27 32.43 -16.51
CA ASP A 267 -4.69 33.25 -15.45
C ASP A 267 -3.65 32.45 -14.66
N VAL A 268 -3.83 31.12 -14.59
CA VAL A 268 -2.95 30.19 -13.88
C VAL A 268 -2.59 29.00 -14.76
N VAL A 269 -1.35 28.53 -14.65
CA VAL A 269 -0.86 27.30 -15.29
C VAL A 269 -0.24 26.40 -14.23
N ILE A 270 -0.67 25.14 -14.19
CA ILE A 270 -0.15 24.11 -13.30
C ILE A 270 0.44 22.98 -14.15
N SER A 271 1.75 22.76 -14.05
CA SER A 271 2.42 21.64 -14.72
C SER A 271 2.39 20.38 -13.85
N ALA A 272 1.77 19.31 -14.37
CA ALA A 272 1.65 18.00 -13.73
C ALA A 272 2.27 16.89 -14.60
N PHE A 273 3.52 17.10 -15.04
CA PHE A 273 4.26 16.17 -15.90
C PHE A 273 4.89 14.99 -15.17
N GLY A 274 4.63 14.87 -13.87
CA GLY A 274 5.22 13.86 -13.00
C GLY A 274 6.42 14.41 -12.24
N SER A 275 7.17 13.50 -11.64
CA SER A 275 8.28 13.82 -10.76
C SER A 275 9.52 13.01 -11.12
N VAL A 276 10.69 13.48 -10.70
CA VAL A 276 12.00 12.91 -11.03
C VAL A 276 12.95 13.01 -9.84
N LEU A 277 14.08 12.33 -9.95
CA LEU A 277 15.26 12.57 -9.13
C LEU A 277 16.28 13.35 -9.97
N GLY A 278 16.37 14.65 -9.75
CA GLY A 278 17.25 15.60 -10.43
C GLY A 278 18.42 16.08 -9.57
N ASP A 279 18.25 16.16 -8.25
CA ASP A 279 19.18 16.78 -7.31
C ASP A 279 20.54 16.04 -7.27
N PRO A 280 21.65 16.67 -7.70
CA PRO A 280 22.97 16.05 -7.69
C PRO A 280 23.46 15.69 -6.29
N GLU A 281 23.15 16.48 -5.26
CA GLU A 281 23.59 16.25 -3.89
C GLU A 281 22.91 15.01 -3.30
N VAL A 282 21.63 14.83 -3.61
CA VAL A 282 20.87 13.64 -3.18
C VAL A 282 21.43 12.38 -3.88
N LYS A 283 21.78 12.49 -5.17
CA LYS A 283 22.41 11.38 -5.91
C LYS A 283 23.80 11.04 -5.38
N GLU A 284 24.62 12.04 -5.11
CA GLU A 284 25.96 11.84 -4.56
C GLU A 284 25.93 11.26 -3.15
N ALA A 285 24.93 11.62 -2.33
CA ALA A 285 24.69 11.01 -1.02
C ALA A 285 24.37 9.52 -1.07
N MET A 286 23.95 9.00 -2.24
CA MET A 286 23.70 7.58 -2.51
C MET A 286 24.92 6.80 -3.01
N ASN A 287 26.06 7.45 -3.21
CA ASN A 287 27.30 6.77 -3.63
C ASN A 287 27.70 5.68 -2.60
N PRO A 288 28.09 4.45 -3.02
CA PRO A 288 28.44 4.02 -4.39
C PRO A 288 27.38 3.18 -5.13
N ILE A 289 26.09 3.30 -4.80
CA ILE A 289 25.07 2.47 -5.49
C ILE A 289 25.02 2.78 -6.99
N GLN A 290 24.78 1.75 -7.79
CA GLN A 290 24.61 1.90 -9.24
C GLN A 290 23.25 2.51 -9.58
N PHE A 291 23.24 3.30 -10.65
CA PHE A 291 22.04 3.90 -11.22
C PHE A 291 21.79 3.32 -12.60
N ASN A 292 20.53 3.04 -12.91
CA ASN A 292 20.12 2.54 -14.21
C ASN A 292 20.07 3.67 -15.26
N ARG A 293 19.74 3.32 -16.51
CA ARG A 293 19.62 4.28 -17.63
C ARG A 293 18.61 5.42 -17.43
N TRP A 294 17.70 5.28 -16.47
CA TRP A 294 16.69 6.29 -16.14
C TRP A 294 17.16 7.25 -15.03
N GLY A 295 18.38 7.08 -14.52
CA GLY A 295 18.92 7.91 -13.45
C GLY A 295 18.30 7.64 -12.08
N LEU A 296 17.76 6.43 -11.89
CA LEU A 296 17.24 5.91 -10.61
C LEU A 296 18.14 4.80 -10.06
N PRO A 297 18.17 4.57 -8.73
CA PRO A 297 18.87 3.43 -8.14
C PRO A 297 18.49 2.12 -8.82
N GLU A 298 19.49 1.34 -9.23
CA GLU A 298 19.27 0.00 -9.76
C GLU A 298 19.06 -0.98 -8.61
N VAL A 299 17.95 -1.73 -8.65
CA VAL A 299 17.60 -2.74 -7.66
C VAL A 299 17.28 -4.06 -8.33
N ASP A 300 17.58 -5.15 -7.64
CA ASP A 300 17.05 -6.46 -7.98
C ASP A 300 15.54 -6.49 -7.68
N PRO A 301 14.68 -6.84 -8.67
CA PRO A 301 13.22 -6.72 -8.54
C PRO A 301 12.59 -7.75 -7.58
N GLU A 302 13.31 -8.81 -7.21
CA GLU A 302 12.83 -9.80 -6.25
C GLU A 302 13.24 -9.39 -4.83
N THR A 303 14.45 -8.88 -4.65
CA THR A 303 15.02 -8.63 -3.32
C THR A 303 14.96 -7.17 -2.87
N MET A 304 14.73 -6.25 -3.80
CA MET A 304 14.82 -4.79 -3.63
C MET A 304 16.23 -4.30 -3.22
N GLN A 305 17.24 -5.16 -3.36
CA GLN A 305 18.63 -4.87 -3.00
C GLN A 305 19.31 -4.08 -4.13
N THR A 306 20.12 -3.09 -3.77
CA THR A 306 20.95 -2.34 -4.73
C THR A 306 22.25 -3.08 -5.06
N SER A 307 23.15 -2.45 -5.82
CA SER A 307 24.52 -2.97 -6.01
C SER A 307 25.32 -3.10 -4.69
N GLU A 308 24.93 -2.38 -3.64
CA GLU A 308 25.52 -2.49 -2.30
C GLU A 308 24.69 -3.44 -1.43
N PRO A 309 25.24 -4.56 -0.92
CA PRO A 309 24.46 -5.60 -0.24
C PRO A 309 23.66 -5.15 0.98
N TRP A 310 24.05 -4.04 1.59
CA TRP A 310 23.46 -3.49 2.80
C TRP A 310 22.47 -2.34 2.54
N VAL A 311 22.27 -1.97 1.27
CA VAL A 311 21.39 -0.89 0.84
C VAL A 311 20.30 -1.43 -0.06
N PHE A 312 19.06 -1.10 0.27
CA PHE A 312 17.83 -1.49 -0.41
C PHE A 312 17.06 -0.24 -0.84
N ALA A 313 16.21 -0.33 -1.85
CA ALA A 313 15.36 0.79 -2.27
C ALA A 313 14.00 0.29 -2.79
N GLY A 314 12.95 1.10 -2.65
CA GLY A 314 11.60 0.73 -3.07
C GLY A 314 10.60 1.88 -3.07
N GLY A 315 9.45 1.69 -3.72
CA GLY A 315 8.50 2.75 -4.02
C GLY A 315 8.89 3.53 -5.28
N ASP A 316 8.40 4.77 -5.44
CA ASP A 316 8.63 5.55 -6.67
C ASP A 316 10.12 5.68 -7.06
N ILE A 317 11.02 5.73 -6.06
CA ILE A 317 12.47 5.81 -6.27
C ILE A 317 13.05 4.54 -6.90
N GLY A 318 12.43 3.38 -6.67
CA GLY A 318 12.78 2.12 -7.33
C GLY A 318 12.34 2.07 -8.80
N GLY A 319 11.50 3.01 -9.25
CA GLY A 319 11.09 3.16 -10.65
C GLY A 319 10.14 2.09 -11.19
N LEU A 320 9.64 1.21 -10.33
CA LEU A 320 8.69 0.13 -10.67
C LEU A 320 7.26 0.48 -10.24
N ALA A 321 7.10 0.98 -9.02
CA ALA A 321 5.81 1.34 -8.45
C ALA A 321 5.22 2.59 -9.11
N ASN A 322 3.91 2.59 -9.33
CA ASN A 322 3.13 3.75 -9.75
C ASN A 322 1.97 4.05 -8.78
N THR A 323 1.79 3.22 -7.74
CA THR A 323 0.70 3.33 -6.77
C THR A 323 1.21 3.21 -5.34
N THR A 324 0.39 3.69 -4.39
CA THR A 324 0.68 3.54 -2.95
C THR A 324 0.81 2.07 -2.54
N VAL A 325 -0.04 1.18 -3.07
CA VAL A 325 -0.02 -0.25 -2.71
C VAL A 325 1.22 -0.96 -3.24
N GLU A 326 1.70 -0.62 -4.44
CA GLU A 326 2.96 -1.14 -4.97
C GLU A 326 4.15 -0.65 -4.14
N SER A 327 4.17 0.63 -3.76
CA SER A 327 5.20 1.17 -2.86
C SER A 327 5.22 0.47 -1.50
N VAL A 328 4.04 0.20 -0.92
CA VAL A 328 3.90 -0.60 0.31
C VAL A 328 4.45 -2.01 0.09
N ASN A 329 4.17 -2.63 -1.06
CA ASN A 329 4.68 -3.96 -1.38
C ASN A 329 6.21 -3.99 -1.55
N ASP A 330 6.81 -2.98 -2.17
CA ASP A 330 8.27 -2.90 -2.30
C ASP A 330 8.94 -2.84 -0.92
N GLY A 331 8.41 -2.02 -0.01
CA GLY A 331 8.89 -1.97 1.37
C GLY A 331 8.72 -3.30 2.12
N LYS A 332 7.57 -3.96 1.92
CA LYS A 332 7.31 -5.29 2.47
C LYS A 332 8.31 -6.33 1.95
N GLN A 333 8.55 -6.35 0.63
CA GLN A 333 9.49 -7.26 -0.01
C GLN A 333 10.91 -7.02 0.51
N ALA A 334 11.36 -5.75 0.51
CA ALA A 334 12.66 -5.35 1.03
C ALA A 334 12.88 -5.79 2.48
N SER A 335 11.85 -5.68 3.35
CA SER A 335 11.97 -6.04 4.77
C SER A 335 12.41 -7.50 4.99
N TRP A 336 11.95 -8.43 4.15
CA TRP A 336 12.35 -9.83 4.23
C TRP A 336 13.82 -10.00 3.87
N TYR A 337 14.27 -9.41 2.77
CA TYR A 337 15.66 -9.55 2.31
C TYR A 337 16.64 -8.73 3.15
N MET A 338 16.23 -7.59 3.69
CA MET A 338 16.95 -6.86 4.74
C MET A 338 17.11 -7.75 5.98
N HIS A 339 16.04 -8.44 6.40
CA HIS A 339 16.13 -9.41 7.49
C HIS A 339 17.13 -10.51 7.19
N ARG A 340 17.05 -11.15 6.01
CA ARG A 340 18.02 -12.19 5.60
C ARG A 340 19.46 -11.67 5.59
N TYR A 341 19.67 -10.47 5.06
CA TYR A 341 20.98 -9.83 5.00
C TYR A 341 21.53 -9.60 6.42
N ILE A 342 20.76 -8.95 7.29
CA ILE A 342 21.19 -8.66 8.66
C ILE A 342 21.48 -9.97 9.42
N GLN A 343 20.59 -10.96 9.38
CA GLN A 343 20.83 -12.24 10.07
C GLN A 343 22.13 -12.91 9.60
N SER A 344 22.46 -12.82 8.31
CA SER A 344 23.69 -13.40 7.77
C SER A 344 24.96 -12.72 8.31
N LEU A 345 24.92 -11.41 8.62
CA LEU A 345 26.03 -10.70 9.29
C LEU A 345 26.34 -11.25 10.68
N TYR A 346 25.35 -11.84 11.35
CA TYR A 346 25.46 -12.41 12.69
C TYR A 346 25.54 -13.95 12.68
N GLY A 347 25.76 -14.56 11.50
CA GLY A 347 25.90 -16.01 11.35
C GLY A 347 24.60 -16.80 11.58
N ALA A 348 23.44 -16.15 11.53
CA ALA A 348 22.14 -16.78 11.69
C ALA A 348 21.54 -17.12 10.32
N ALA A 349 21.06 -18.35 10.19
CA ALA A 349 20.29 -18.78 9.03
C ALA A 349 18.81 -18.43 9.20
N VAL A 350 18.16 -18.17 8.07
CA VAL A 350 16.74 -17.82 7.96
C VAL A 350 16.07 -18.79 7.01
N SER A 351 14.76 -18.98 7.17
CA SER A 351 13.97 -19.85 6.28
C SER A 351 14.15 -19.44 4.81
N THR A 352 14.14 -20.42 3.90
CA THR A 352 14.16 -20.13 2.47
C THR A 352 12.83 -19.58 1.99
N ALA A 353 11.73 -20.00 2.62
CA ALA A 353 10.40 -19.47 2.38
C ALA A 353 10.20 -18.18 3.20
N PRO A 354 9.67 -17.10 2.60
CA PRO A 354 9.35 -15.89 3.34
C PRO A 354 8.30 -16.09 4.44
N GLU A 355 8.64 -15.68 5.67
CA GLU A 355 7.80 -15.84 6.87
C GLU A 355 7.58 -14.48 7.56
N LEU A 356 7.03 -13.51 6.83
CA LEU A 356 6.71 -12.20 7.40
C LEU A 356 5.56 -12.31 8.42
N PRO A 357 5.71 -11.77 9.65
CA PRO A 357 4.67 -11.90 10.67
C PRO A 357 3.39 -11.13 10.34
N LEU A 358 2.28 -11.64 10.86
CA LEU A 358 0.97 -11.00 10.78
C LEU A 358 0.91 -9.71 11.63
N PHE A 359 -0.22 -9.00 11.51
CA PHE A 359 -0.59 -7.88 12.37
C PHE A 359 -1.28 -8.41 13.63
N TYR A 360 -0.88 -7.91 14.80
CA TYR A 360 -1.44 -8.32 16.09
C TYR A 360 -1.86 -7.11 16.92
N THR A 361 -2.86 -7.31 17.76
CA THR A 361 -3.45 -6.36 18.70
C THR A 361 -3.71 -7.05 20.04
N PRO A 362 -4.05 -6.30 21.11
CA PRO A 362 -4.48 -6.91 22.37
C PRO A 362 -5.72 -7.81 22.25
N ILE A 363 -6.52 -7.70 21.18
CA ILE A 363 -7.67 -8.61 20.95
C ILE A 363 -7.19 -10.04 20.72
N ASP A 364 -6.04 -10.23 20.06
CA ASP A 364 -5.53 -11.55 19.70
C ASP A 364 -5.04 -12.34 20.94
N LEU A 365 -4.93 -11.68 22.10
CA LEU A 365 -4.58 -12.27 23.39
C LEU A 365 -5.80 -12.70 24.21
N VAL A 366 -7.02 -12.42 23.74
CA VAL A 366 -8.24 -12.77 24.47
C VAL A 366 -8.40 -14.29 24.52
N ASP A 367 -8.45 -14.84 25.73
CA ASP A 367 -8.74 -16.26 25.93
C ASP A 367 -10.22 -16.55 25.63
N ILE A 368 -10.44 -17.34 24.59
CA ILE A 368 -11.77 -17.80 24.18
C ILE A 368 -11.98 -19.29 24.48
N SER A 369 -11.12 -19.91 25.29
CA SER A 369 -11.28 -21.30 25.70
C SER A 369 -12.48 -21.48 26.64
N VAL A 370 -13.02 -22.70 26.68
CA VAL A 370 -14.16 -23.04 27.54
C VAL A 370 -14.06 -24.49 28.03
N GLU A 371 -14.52 -24.75 29.25
CA GLU A 371 -14.67 -26.10 29.78
C GLU A 371 -16.16 -26.46 29.91
N VAL A 372 -16.56 -27.57 29.27
CA VAL A 372 -17.93 -28.09 29.31
C VAL A 372 -17.87 -29.59 29.55
N ALA A 373 -18.63 -30.10 30.53
CA ALA A 373 -18.65 -31.53 30.88
C ALA A 373 -17.23 -32.11 31.13
N ARG A 374 -16.33 -31.33 31.74
CA ARG A 374 -14.90 -31.66 31.99
C ARG A 374 -14.06 -31.84 30.72
N LEU A 375 -14.59 -31.48 29.56
CA LEU A 375 -13.85 -31.39 28.31
C LEU A 375 -13.39 -29.93 28.12
N LYS A 376 -12.11 -29.76 27.86
CA LYS A 376 -11.52 -28.44 27.56
C LYS A 376 -11.53 -28.22 26.06
N PHE A 377 -12.07 -27.09 25.65
CA PHE A 377 -12.13 -26.67 24.25
C PHE A 377 -11.24 -25.43 24.08
N PRO A 378 -10.32 -25.42 23.10
CA PRO A 378 -9.47 -24.25 22.85
C PRO A 378 -10.27 -23.04 22.34
N ASN A 379 -11.45 -23.28 21.76
CA ASN A 379 -12.46 -22.28 21.41
C ASN A 379 -13.84 -22.96 21.32
N PRO A 380 -14.96 -22.22 21.41
CA PRO A 380 -16.30 -22.80 21.50
C PRO A 380 -16.89 -23.19 20.13
N PHE A 381 -16.12 -23.09 19.04
CA PHE A 381 -16.63 -23.29 17.69
C PHE A 381 -16.31 -24.71 17.21
N GLY A 382 -17.32 -25.39 16.67
CA GLY A 382 -17.15 -26.75 16.17
C GLY A 382 -18.03 -27.09 14.99
N LEU A 383 -17.62 -28.14 14.27
CA LEU A 383 -18.39 -28.69 13.17
C LEU A 383 -19.47 -29.63 13.68
N ALA A 384 -20.72 -29.36 13.31
CA ALA A 384 -21.85 -30.24 13.57
C ALA A 384 -21.73 -31.58 12.80
N SER A 385 -22.47 -32.59 13.25
CA SER A 385 -22.61 -33.85 12.51
C SER A 385 -23.47 -33.63 11.26
N ALA A 386 -22.82 -33.34 10.14
CA ALA A 386 -23.49 -32.86 8.94
C ALA A 386 -22.58 -33.02 7.71
N THR A 387 -22.97 -32.40 6.60
CA THR A 387 -22.17 -32.45 5.37
C THR A 387 -20.72 -31.96 5.50
N PRO A 388 -20.36 -30.96 6.32
CA PRO A 388 -18.95 -30.56 6.49
C PRO A 388 -18.08 -31.62 7.16
N THR A 389 -18.69 -32.65 7.76
CA THR A 389 -18.01 -33.75 8.44
C THR A 389 -18.29 -35.09 7.76
N THR A 390 -18.60 -35.07 6.45
CA THR A 390 -18.85 -36.27 5.62
C THR A 390 -17.67 -37.25 5.61
N SER A 391 -16.44 -36.78 5.75
CA SER A 391 -15.23 -37.62 5.81
C SER A 391 -14.21 -37.09 6.79
N SER A 392 -13.39 -37.98 7.36
CA SER A 392 -12.36 -37.60 8.32
C SER A 392 -11.26 -36.69 7.77
N PRO A 393 -10.87 -36.72 6.48
CA PRO A 393 -9.96 -35.71 5.93
C PRO A 393 -10.56 -34.29 5.93
N MET A 394 -11.90 -34.14 5.93
CA MET A 394 -12.53 -32.81 6.10
C MET A 394 -12.37 -32.31 7.53
N ILE A 395 -12.55 -33.19 8.52
CA ILE A 395 -12.35 -32.86 9.93
C ILE A 395 -10.88 -32.50 10.21
N ARG A 396 -9.93 -33.26 9.65
CA ARG A 396 -8.49 -32.94 9.72
C ARG A 396 -8.21 -31.52 9.27
N ARG A 397 -8.67 -31.15 8.07
CA ARG A 397 -8.50 -29.78 7.52
C ARG A 397 -9.19 -28.72 8.38
N ALA A 398 -10.30 -29.05 9.03
CA ALA A 398 -10.96 -28.14 9.96
C ALA A 398 -10.12 -27.89 11.22
N PHE A 399 -9.48 -28.93 11.77
CA PHE A 399 -8.55 -28.77 12.90
C PHE A 399 -7.29 -28.01 12.50
N GLU A 400 -6.73 -28.28 11.31
CA GLU A 400 -5.62 -27.49 10.73
C GLU A 400 -5.99 -26.00 10.58
N ALA A 401 -7.26 -25.71 10.28
CA ALA A 401 -7.79 -24.35 10.21
C ALA A 401 -8.12 -23.71 11.59
N GLY A 402 -8.05 -24.46 12.69
CA GLY A 402 -8.24 -23.95 14.05
C GLY A 402 -9.61 -24.19 14.70
N TRP A 403 -10.50 -25.01 14.12
CA TRP A 403 -11.76 -25.38 14.77
C TRP A 403 -11.51 -26.11 16.11
N GLY A 404 -12.21 -25.71 17.18
CA GLY A 404 -11.97 -26.24 18.52
C GLY A 404 -12.47 -27.68 18.71
N PHE A 405 -13.53 -28.06 18.00
CA PHE A 405 -14.05 -29.42 18.00
C PHE A 405 -14.77 -29.80 16.71
N ALA A 406 -15.03 -31.09 16.53
CA ALA A 406 -15.85 -31.59 15.44
C ALA A 406 -16.60 -32.87 15.84
N LEU A 407 -17.80 -33.02 15.28
CA LEU A 407 -18.58 -34.25 15.33
C LEU A 407 -18.31 -35.10 14.08
N THR A 408 -18.18 -36.41 14.24
CA THR A 408 -18.29 -37.33 13.10
C THR A 408 -19.69 -37.20 12.48
N LYS A 409 -19.83 -37.38 11.17
CA LYS A 409 -21.16 -37.66 10.59
C LYS A 409 -21.74 -38.87 11.33
N THR A 410 -23.03 -38.83 11.68
CA THR A 410 -23.71 -39.92 12.38
C THR A 410 -23.44 -41.23 11.66
N PHE A 411 -23.00 -42.27 12.37
CA PHE A 411 -22.69 -43.57 11.77
C PHE A 411 -23.31 -44.70 12.59
N SER A 412 -23.64 -45.80 11.92
CA SER A 412 -24.34 -46.93 12.52
C SER A 412 -23.52 -48.22 12.43
N LEU A 413 -24.04 -49.28 13.04
CA LEU A 413 -23.52 -50.63 12.86
C LEU A 413 -23.76 -51.09 11.41
N ASP A 414 -22.95 -52.05 10.94
CA ASP A 414 -23.03 -52.53 9.55
C ASP A 414 -24.41 -53.07 9.15
N LYS A 415 -25.21 -53.58 10.10
CA LYS A 415 -26.58 -54.05 9.88
C LYS A 415 -27.56 -52.93 9.50
N ASP A 416 -27.23 -51.69 9.83
CA ASP A 416 -28.05 -50.49 9.64
C ASP A 416 -27.44 -49.57 8.57
N ILE A 417 -26.69 -50.16 7.61
CA ILE A 417 -26.09 -49.43 6.50
C ILE A 417 -27.17 -48.78 5.62
N VAL A 418 -26.91 -47.55 5.18
CA VAL A 418 -27.85 -46.76 4.37
C VAL A 418 -27.23 -46.39 3.03
N THR A 419 -28.09 -46.05 2.07
CA THR A 419 -27.70 -45.49 0.77
C THR A 419 -28.50 -44.20 0.56
N ASN A 420 -27.81 -43.09 0.33
CA ASN A 420 -28.42 -41.79 0.07
C ASN A 420 -29.08 -41.72 -1.32
N VAL A 421 -30.08 -40.86 -1.46
CA VAL A 421 -30.69 -40.50 -2.76
C VAL A 421 -30.09 -39.21 -3.32
N SER A 422 -30.36 -38.89 -4.58
CA SER A 422 -30.00 -37.61 -5.20
C SER A 422 -31.09 -37.13 -6.17
N PRO A 423 -31.51 -35.85 -6.13
CA PRO A 423 -30.99 -34.74 -5.32
C PRO A 423 -31.45 -34.82 -3.86
N ARG A 424 -30.65 -34.26 -2.93
CA ARG A 424 -30.92 -34.40 -1.48
C ARG A 424 -30.62 -33.19 -0.60
N ILE A 425 -29.96 -32.16 -1.13
CA ILE A 425 -29.71 -30.90 -0.43
C ILE A 425 -30.05 -29.78 -1.40
N ILE A 426 -30.93 -28.89 -1.00
CA ILE A 426 -31.38 -27.76 -1.80
C ILE A 426 -31.26 -26.46 -1.03
N ARG A 427 -31.10 -25.35 -1.75
CA ARG A 427 -31.18 -24.01 -1.15
C ARG A 427 -32.58 -23.76 -0.58
N GLY A 428 -32.64 -23.02 0.51
CA GLY A 428 -33.88 -22.54 1.07
C GLY A 428 -34.57 -21.49 0.19
N ILE A 429 -35.88 -21.38 0.34
CA ILE A 429 -36.69 -20.29 -0.25
C ILE A 429 -37.06 -19.21 0.78
N THR A 430 -36.49 -19.29 1.99
CA THR A 430 -36.81 -18.43 3.13
C THR A 430 -36.45 -16.97 2.91
N SER A 431 -35.50 -16.68 2.03
CA SER A 431 -35.05 -15.33 1.66
C SER A 431 -35.37 -14.97 0.20
N GLY A 432 -36.38 -15.60 -0.39
CA GLY A 432 -36.76 -15.36 -1.79
C GLY A 432 -35.72 -15.86 -2.81
N PRO A 433 -35.75 -15.33 -4.05
CA PRO A 433 -34.90 -15.78 -5.16
C PRO A 433 -33.47 -15.20 -5.10
N ILE A 434 -32.88 -15.15 -3.91
CA ILE A 434 -31.49 -14.68 -3.70
C ILE A 434 -30.56 -15.89 -3.76
N TYR A 435 -29.84 -16.06 -4.87
CA TYR A 435 -28.88 -17.14 -5.10
C TYR A 435 -27.46 -16.72 -4.69
N GLY A 436 -26.54 -17.68 -4.55
CA GLY A 436 -25.13 -17.41 -4.24
C GLY A 436 -24.85 -17.37 -2.72
N PRO A 437 -24.10 -16.38 -2.21
CA PRO A 437 -23.65 -16.37 -0.81
C PRO A 437 -24.80 -16.16 0.19
N GLY A 438 -24.53 -16.44 1.46
CA GLY A 438 -25.43 -16.06 2.56
C GLY A 438 -26.82 -16.67 2.47
N GLN A 439 -26.91 -17.93 2.02
CA GLN A 439 -28.18 -18.60 1.84
C GLN A 439 -29.00 -18.64 3.14
N GLY A 440 -30.24 -18.15 3.10
CA GLY A 440 -31.07 -18.02 4.30
C GLY A 440 -31.39 -19.35 4.99
N SER A 441 -31.39 -20.45 4.24
CA SER A 441 -31.41 -21.81 4.79
C SER A 441 -31.00 -22.83 3.73
N PHE A 442 -30.86 -24.08 4.18
CA PHE A 442 -30.82 -25.26 3.32
C PHE A 442 -31.87 -26.26 3.82
N LEU A 443 -32.45 -27.01 2.89
CA LEU A 443 -33.29 -28.17 3.21
C LEU A 443 -32.54 -29.42 2.75
N ASN A 444 -32.52 -30.45 3.60
CA ASN A 444 -31.90 -31.71 3.27
C ASN A 444 -32.83 -32.89 3.59
N ILE A 445 -32.68 -33.94 2.79
CA ILE A 445 -33.24 -35.28 3.01
C ILE A 445 -32.10 -36.31 3.03
N GLU A 446 -30.93 -35.88 3.51
CA GLU A 446 -29.75 -36.73 3.64
C GLU A 446 -29.89 -37.65 4.86
N LEU A 447 -29.42 -38.89 4.73
CA LEU A 447 -29.41 -39.87 5.80
C LEU A 447 -28.15 -39.72 6.68
N ILE A 448 -27.92 -40.71 7.54
CA ILE A 448 -26.66 -40.90 8.26
C ILE A 448 -25.50 -41.22 7.28
N SER A 449 -24.29 -41.37 7.79
CA SER A 449 -23.09 -41.72 7.02
C SER A 449 -23.28 -43.02 6.23
N GLU A 450 -22.91 -43.00 4.95
CA GLU A 450 -22.77 -44.21 4.11
C GLU A 450 -21.44 -44.96 4.37
N LYS A 451 -20.54 -44.37 5.17
CA LYS A 451 -19.28 -45.01 5.61
C LYS A 451 -19.50 -45.83 6.88
N THR A 452 -18.81 -46.96 6.98
CA THR A 452 -18.94 -47.95 8.06
C THR A 452 -18.46 -47.43 9.41
N ALA A 453 -18.88 -48.10 10.49
CA ALA A 453 -18.36 -47.83 11.83
C ALA A 453 -16.84 -48.05 11.92
N GLU A 454 -16.31 -49.07 11.23
CA GLU A 454 -14.86 -49.33 11.18
C GLU A 454 -14.09 -48.12 10.64
N TYR A 455 -14.56 -47.51 9.55
CA TYR A 455 -13.95 -46.30 8.97
C TYR A 455 -13.90 -45.16 9.99
N TRP A 456 -15.01 -44.90 10.68
CA TRP A 456 -15.10 -43.79 11.63
C TRP A 456 -14.28 -44.04 12.89
N CYS A 457 -14.29 -45.25 13.45
CA CYS A 457 -13.50 -45.60 14.62
C CYS A 457 -11.99 -45.48 14.35
N LYS A 458 -11.53 -45.97 13.19
CA LYS A 458 -10.13 -45.79 12.76
C LYS A 458 -9.79 -44.31 12.59
N SER A 459 -10.67 -43.56 11.93
CA SER A 459 -10.48 -42.12 11.69
C SER A 459 -10.41 -41.30 12.98
N VAL A 460 -11.25 -41.60 13.97
CA VAL A 460 -11.22 -40.93 15.28
C VAL A 460 -9.91 -41.18 16.00
N THR A 461 -9.36 -42.40 15.88
CA THR A 461 -8.07 -42.76 16.46
C THR A 461 -6.95 -41.92 15.84
N GLU A 462 -6.92 -41.81 14.51
CA GLU A 462 -5.95 -40.98 13.77
C GLU A 462 -6.09 -39.49 14.11
N LEU A 463 -7.32 -38.96 14.12
CA LEU A 463 -7.59 -37.56 14.46
C LEU A 463 -7.17 -37.23 15.89
N LYS A 464 -7.42 -38.11 16.86
CA LYS A 464 -7.00 -37.89 18.25
C LYS A 464 -5.49 -38.01 18.46
N ALA A 465 -4.82 -38.86 17.68
CA ALA A 465 -3.36 -38.96 17.70
C ALA A 465 -2.71 -37.66 17.20
N ASP A 466 -3.21 -37.10 16.11
CA ASP A 466 -2.61 -35.91 15.49
C ASP A 466 -3.07 -34.59 16.14
N PHE A 467 -4.28 -34.58 16.71
CA PHE A 467 -4.93 -33.40 17.30
C PHE A 467 -5.36 -33.69 18.75
N PRO A 468 -4.41 -33.80 19.71
CA PRO A 468 -4.71 -34.19 21.08
C PRO A 468 -5.54 -33.13 21.83
N ASN A 469 -5.37 -31.86 21.50
CA ASN A 469 -6.02 -30.72 22.17
C ASN A 469 -7.41 -30.38 21.60
N GLN A 470 -7.75 -30.86 20.41
CA GLN A 470 -9.07 -30.68 19.80
C GLN A 470 -10.01 -31.80 20.25
N VAL A 471 -11.28 -31.47 20.48
CA VAL A 471 -12.27 -32.45 20.91
C VAL A 471 -12.90 -33.10 19.66
N SER A 472 -12.76 -34.43 19.53
CA SER A 472 -13.49 -35.22 18.53
C SER A 472 -14.58 -36.00 19.23
N THR A 473 -15.83 -35.77 18.84
CA THR A 473 -16.99 -36.45 19.44
C THR A 473 -17.65 -37.34 18.39
N THR A 474 -17.96 -38.57 18.78
CA THR A 474 -18.68 -39.53 17.95
C THR A 474 -20.18 -39.37 18.19
N GLN A 475 -20.95 -39.19 17.12
CA GLN A 475 -22.40 -39.31 17.17
C GLN A 475 -22.79 -40.66 16.58
N THR A 476 -23.25 -41.56 17.44
CA THR A 476 -23.74 -42.91 17.10
C THR A 476 -25.25 -42.94 17.06
#